data_AF-A0A183D5D2-F1
#
_entry.id   AF-A0A183D5D2-F1
#
_cell.length_a   1.000
_cell.length_b   1.000
_cell.length_c   1.000
_cell.angle_alpha   90.00
_cell.angle_beta   90.00
_cell.angle_gamma   90.00
#
_symmetry.space_group_name_H-M   'P 1'
#
loop_
_entity.id
_entity.type
_entity.pdbx_description
1 polymer ?
#
loop_
_entity_poly.entity_id
_entity_poly.type
_entity_poly.pdbx_seq_one_letter_code
_entity_poly.pdbx_strand_id
1 'polypeptide(L)'
;MFQRFCISKVALTKSVDNIVKVIPFSYVIHSYFVLQESFTRAQLEAEKLSGSPAAVACILDLSGLNITDFINPLSISAKFARLIVKVWADYFTE
;
A
#
# COMPACT_ATOMS: atom_id res chain seq x y z
N MET A 1 0.94 -1.04 24.60
CA MET A 1 1.85 -2.09 24.08
C MET A 1 1.04 -2.90 23.07
N PHE A 2 1.13 -2.55 21.78
CA PHE A 2 0.29 -3.13 20.72
C PHE A 2 0.74 -4.58 20.45
N GLN A 3 -0.10 -5.54 20.80
CA GLN A 3 0.20 -6.97 20.72
C GLN A 3 -0.56 -7.55 19.53
N ARG A 4 0.20 -7.94 18.49
CA ARG A 4 -0.22 -8.59 17.21
C ARG A 4 -0.55 -7.62 16.07
N PHE A 5 0.36 -7.58 15.10
CA PHE A 5 0.22 -6.90 13.83
C PHE A 5 -0.26 -7.87 12.75
N CYS A 6 -1.22 -7.46 11.93
CA CYS A 6 -1.40 -8.07 10.61
C CYS A 6 -0.27 -7.56 9.72
N ILE A 7 0.76 -8.37 9.51
CA ILE A 7 1.89 -8.03 8.66
C ILE A 7 1.51 -8.34 7.23
N SER A 8 1.37 -7.32 6.40
CA SER A 8 1.29 -7.49 4.96
C SER A 8 2.54 -6.93 4.30
N LYS A 9 3.20 -7.76 3.49
CA LYS A 9 4.36 -7.33 2.71
C LYS A 9 3.84 -6.69 1.42
N VAL A 10 4.07 -5.38 1.27
CA VAL A 10 3.79 -4.67 0.03
C VAL A 10 5.12 -4.45 -0.68
N ALA A 11 5.33 -5.16 -1.80
CA ALA A 11 6.53 -5.00 -2.61
C ALA A 11 6.28 -3.93 -3.69
N LEU A 12 7.04 -2.82 -3.64
CA LEU A 12 7.16 -1.92 -4.77
C LEU A 12 8.15 -2.54 -5.76
N THR A 13 7.65 -3.41 -6.63
CA THR A 13 8.51 -4.06 -7.63
C THR A 13 8.88 -3.07 -8.75
N LYS A 14 10.02 -3.31 -9.40
CA LYS A 14 10.47 -2.68 -10.66
C LYS A 14 9.46 -2.71 -11.82
N SER A 15 8.27 -3.28 -11.61
CA SER A 15 7.31 -3.61 -12.66
C SER A 15 6.10 -2.70 -12.74
N VAL A 16 5.92 -1.69 -11.88
CA VAL A 16 4.72 -0.81 -11.97
C VAL A 16 4.58 -0.22 -13.37
N ASP A 17 5.68 0.28 -13.95
CA ASP A 17 5.71 0.80 -15.32
C ASP A 17 5.44 -0.25 -16.41
N ASN A 18 5.65 -1.54 -16.14
CA ASN A 18 5.30 -2.63 -17.05
C ASN A 18 3.87 -3.14 -16.84
N ILE A 19 3.39 -3.16 -15.60
CA ILE A 19 2.00 -3.51 -15.24
C ILE A 19 1.06 -2.53 -15.92
N VAL A 20 1.32 -1.22 -15.81
CA VAL A 20 0.47 -0.17 -16.38
C VAL A 20 0.46 -0.11 -17.91
N LYS A 21 1.42 -0.77 -18.58
CA LYS A 21 1.39 -0.94 -20.05
C LYS A 21 0.33 -1.94 -20.49
N VAL A 22 -0.04 -2.87 -19.61
CA VAL A 22 -0.96 -3.99 -19.91
C VAL A 22 -2.29 -3.82 -19.18
N ILE A 23 -2.26 -3.23 -17.99
CA ILE A 23 -3.42 -3.02 -17.12
C ILE A 23 -3.68 -1.52 -16.99
N PRO A 24 -4.92 -1.06 -17.24
CA PRO A 24 -5.27 0.34 -17.00
C PRO A 24 -4.92 0.78 -15.57
N PHE A 25 -4.35 1.98 -15.44
CA PHE A 25 -3.93 2.51 -14.14
C PHE A 25 -5.08 2.54 -13.11
N SER A 26 -6.32 2.78 -13.56
CA SER A 26 -7.52 2.72 -12.73
C SER A 26 -7.72 1.36 -12.06
N TYR A 27 -7.38 0.26 -12.71
CA TYR A 27 -7.52 -1.09 -12.16
C TYR A 27 -6.43 -1.38 -11.13
N VAL A 28 -5.22 -0.86 -11.34
CA VAL A 28 -4.14 -0.90 -10.34
C VAL A 28 -4.58 -0.16 -9.07
N ILE A 29 -5.15 1.04 -9.22
CA ILE A 29 -5.71 1.81 -8.09
C ILE A 29 -6.85 1.05 -7.40
N HIS A 30 -7.77 0.49 -8.18
CA HIS A 30 -8.88 -0.27 -7.61
C HIS A 30 -8.37 -1.47 -6.77
N SER A 31 -7.38 -2.21 -7.28
CA SER A 31 -6.77 -3.32 -6.54
C SER A 31 -6.11 -2.88 -5.23
N TYR A 32 -5.57 -1.65 -5.19
CA TYR A 32 -5.02 -1.07 -3.99
C TYR A 32 -6.11 -0.74 -2.95
N PHE A 33 -7.27 -0.22 -3.36
CA PHE A 33 -8.40 -0.02 -2.43
C PHE A 33 -8.94 -1.35 -1.89
N VAL A 34 -9.01 -2.41 -2.71
CA VAL A 34 -9.40 -3.76 -2.26
C VAL A 34 -8.40 -4.32 -1.24
N LEU A 35 -7.10 -4.04 -1.41
CA LEU A 35 -6.07 -4.39 -0.43
C LEU A 35 -6.31 -3.67 0.91
N GLN A 36 -6.62 -2.37 0.87
CA GLN A 36 -6.92 -1.60 2.09
C GLN A 36 -8.16 -2.14 2.81
N GLU A 37 -9.23 -2.48 2.09
CA GLU A 37 -10.41 -3.10 2.70
C GLU A 37 -10.07 -4.45 3.38
N SER A 38 -9.21 -5.24 2.74
CA SER A 38 -8.74 -6.52 3.28
C SER A 38 -7.93 -6.32 4.57
N PHE A 39 -7.13 -5.26 4.64
CA PHE A 39 -6.41 -4.86 5.86
C PHE A 39 -7.36 -4.50 7.00
N THR A 40 -8.38 -3.68 6.72
CA THR A 40 -9.40 -3.33 7.72
C THR A 40 -10.11 -4.57 8.25
N ARG A 41 -10.51 -5.51 7.38
CA ARG A 41 -11.15 -6.77 7.79
C ARG A 41 -10.23 -7.60 8.69
N ALA A 42 -8.96 -7.73 8.33
CA ALA A 42 -7.98 -8.48 9.12
C ALA A 42 -7.72 -7.84 10.50
N GLN A 43 -7.65 -6.50 10.55
CA GLN A 43 -7.55 -5.75 11.80
C GLN A 43 -8.74 -6.03 12.72
N LEU A 44 -9.97 -5.89 12.20
CA LEU A 44 -11.19 -6.09 13.00
C LEU A 44 -11.31 -7.52 13.55
N GLU A 45 -10.90 -8.54 12.77
CA GLU A 45 -10.85 -9.92 13.27
C GLU A 45 -9.80 -10.09 14.37
N ALA A 46 -8.64 -9.44 14.26
CA ALA A 46 -7.62 -9.45 15.30
C ALA A 46 -8.10 -8.74 16.59
N GLU A 47 -8.81 -7.63 16.47
CA GLU A 47 -9.42 -6.91 17.59
C GLU A 47 -10.48 -7.75 18.28
N LYS A 48 -11.33 -8.43 17.50
CA LYS A 48 -12.36 -9.34 18.02
C LYS A 48 -11.77 -10.50 18.83
N LEU A 49 -10.66 -11.07 18.37
CA LEU A 49 -10.00 -12.19 19.04
C LEU A 49 -9.20 -11.75 20.28
N SER A 50 -8.61 -10.56 20.25
CA SER A 50 -7.75 -10.05 21.33
C SER A 50 -8.50 -9.21 22.36
N GLY A 51 -9.67 -8.67 22.03
CA GLY A 51 -10.39 -7.69 22.85
C GLY A 51 -9.67 -6.35 23.00
N SER A 52 -8.64 -6.10 22.18
CA SER A 52 -7.78 -4.90 22.23
C SER A 52 -7.64 -4.28 20.85
N PRO A 53 -7.42 -2.95 20.74
CA PRO A 53 -7.16 -2.32 19.45
C PRO A 53 -5.96 -2.92 18.74
N ALA A 54 -6.07 -3.07 17.41
CA ALA A 54 -5.02 -3.63 16.57
C ALA A 54 -4.62 -2.63 15.47
N ALA A 55 -3.52 -2.94 14.79
CA ALA A 55 -3.03 -2.14 13.68
C ALA A 55 -2.43 -3.05 12.61
N VAL A 56 -2.43 -2.55 11.37
CA VAL A 56 -1.83 -3.23 10.23
C VAL A 56 -0.41 -2.69 10.05
N ALA A 57 0.57 -3.59 9.97
CA ALA A 57 1.95 -3.23 9.68
C ALA A 57 2.26 -3.53 8.20
N CYS A 58 2.50 -2.48 7.41
CA CYS A 58 2.95 -2.61 6.04
C CYS A 58 4.48 -2.55 5.98
N ILE A 59 5.11 -3.62 5.48
CA ILE A 59 6.56 -3.63 5.23
C ILE A 59 6.79 -3.24 3.77
N LEU A 60 7.46 -2.10 3.57
CA LEU A 60 7.85 -1.61 2.27
C LEU A 60 9.27 -2.09 1.94
N ASP A 61 9.37 -3.04 1.02
CA ASP A 61 10.65 -3.51 0.52
C ASP A 61 11.13 -2.60 -0.63
N LEU A 62 12.17 -1.81 -0.36
CA LEU A 62 12.76 -0.88 -1.31
C LEU A 62 13.99 -1.46 -2.02
N SER A 63 14.31 -2.74 -1.81
CA SER A 63 15.47 -3.36 -2.43
C SER A 63 15.37 -3.33 -3.96
N GLY A 64 16.43 -2.84 -4.61
CA GLY A 64 16.49 -2.72 -6.06
C GLY A 64 15.66 -1.57 -6.65
N LEU A 65 15.08 -0.69 -5.82
CA LEU A 65 14.43 0.52 -6.30
C LEU A 65 15.45 1.47 -6.93
N ASN A 66 15.17 1.95 -8.13
CA ASN A 66 15.99 2.94 -8.79
C ASN A 66 15.42 4.34 -8.53
N ILE A 67 16.14 5.15 -7.75
CA ILE A 67 15.72 6.51 -7.38
C ILE A 67 15.50 7.39 -8.62
N THR A 68 16.19 7.12 -9.74
CA THR A 68 16.01 7.91 -10.96
C THR A 68 14.60 7.83 -11.52
N ASP A 69 13.87 6.74 -11.25
CA ASP A 69 12.49 6.54 -11.71
C ASP A 69 11.51 7.54 -11.05
N PHE A 70 11.95 8.19 -9.96
CA PHE A 70 11.19 9.17 -9.19
C PHE A 70 11.65 10.62 -9.43
N ILE A 71 12.72 10.85 -10.18
CA ILE A 71 13.22 12.21 -10.50
C ILE A 71 12.21 12.96 -11.37
N ASN A 72 11.59 12.26 -12.34
CA ASN A 72 10.53 12.84 -13.15
C ASN A 72 9.19 12.79 -12.39
N PRO A 73 8.64 13.93 -11.93
CA PRO A 73 7.39 13.94 -11.16
C PRO A 73 6.17 13.49 -11.99
N LEU A 74 6.31 13.40 -13.32
CA LEU A 74 5.27 12.93 -14.23
C LEU A 74 5.40 11.44 -14.57
N SER A 75 6.45 10.76 -14.11
CA SER A 75 6.61 9.31 -14.29
C SER A 75 5.46 8.56 -13.63
N ILE A 76 5.16 7.37 -14.14
CA ILE A 76 4.05 6.57 -13.60
C ILE A 76 4.39 6.11 -12.18
N SER A 77 5.64 5.69 -11.94
CA SER A 77 6.18 5.40 -10.61
C SER A 77 5.99 6.57 -9.62
N ALA A 78 6.31 7.80 -10.00
CA ALA A 78 6.13 8.97 -9.14
C ALA A 78 4.64 9.29 -8.88
N LYS A 79 3.79 9.17 -9.92
CA LYS A 79 2.33 9.34 -9.78
C LYS A 79 1.72 8.28 -8.86
N PHE A 80 2.15 7.03 -9.00
CA PHE A 80 1.67 5.93 -8.19
C PHE A 80 2.05 6.10 -6.72
N ALA A 81 3.32 6.41 -6.43
CA ALA A 81 3.78 6.68 -5.07
C ALA A 81 3.02 7.86 -4.44
N ARG A 82 2.85 8.97 -5.17
CA ARG A 82 2.05 10.12 -4.69
C ARG A 82 0.61 9.75 -4.39
N LEU A 83 -0.01 8.92 -5.23
CA LEU A 83 -1.39 8.51 -5.03
C LEU A 83 -1.54 7.61 -3.81
N ILE A 84 -0.63 6.65 -3.60
CA ILE A 84 -0.58 5.83 -2.37
C ILE A 84 -0.49 6.73 -1.13
N VAL A 85 0.48 7.64 -1.11
CA VAL A 85 0.68 8.56 0.02
C VAL A 85 -0.55 9.44 0.25
N LYS A 86 -1.19 9.91 -0.82
CA LYS A 86 -2.42 10.70 -0.73
C LYS A 86 -3.58 9.89 -0.15
N VAL A 87 -3.77 8.64 -0.58
CA VAL A 87 -4.81 7.78 -0.01
C VAL A 87 -4.57 7.56 1.48
N TRP A 88 -3.32 7.32 1.89
CA TRP A 88 -2.98 7.24 3.32
C TRP A 88 -3.30 8.53 4.07
N ALA A 89 -2.88 9.69 3.54
CA ALA A 89 -3.12 10.97 4.18
C ALA A 89 -4.61 11.34 4.28
N ASP A 90 -5.41 11.00 3.26
CA ASP A 90 -6.81 11.42 3.19
C ASP A 90 -7.77 10.46 3.95
N TYR A 91 -7.44 9.16 4.04
CA TYR A 91 -8.35 8.13 4.56
C TYR A 91 -7.86 7.45 5.84
N PHE A 92 -6.57 7.53 6.16
CA PHE A 92 -5.96 6.84 7.29
C PHE A 92 -5.20 7.85 8.14
N THR A 93 -5.92 8.81 8.71
CA THR A 93 -5.42 9.70 9.75
C THR A 93 -5.53 9.01 11.12
N GLU A 94 -4.44 8.97 11.88
CA GLU A 94 -4.44 8.56 13.30
C GLU A 94 -5.34 9.45 14.17
#